data_AF-E3IUC3-F1
#
_entry.id   AF-E3IUC3-F1
#
_cell.length_a   1.000
_cell.length_b   1.000
_cell.length_c   1.000
_cell.angle_alpha   90.00
_cell.angle_beta   90.00
_cell.angle_gamma   90.00
#
_symmetry.space_group_name_H-M   'P 1'
#
loop_
_entity.id
_entity.type
_entity.pdbx_description
1 polymer ?
#
loop_
_entity_poly.entity_id
_entity_poly.type
_entity_poly.pdbx_seq_one_letter_code
_entity_poly.pdbx_strand_id
1 'polypeptide(L)'
;MSPSIRHPPSFRAAAVARVLRLRPSHASESAAVRAVAAGLGINAETLRGWVRQAEIDSGRREGLTTAARQELFRLRVELANARRALEKATAATTQLATTRPQDGTQGVDGAYS
;
A
#
# COMPACT_ATOMS: atom_id res chain seq x y z
N MET A 1 -2.27 10.36 -15.89
CA MET A 1 -3.12 9.19 -15.58
C MET A 1 -4.56 9.68 -15.48
N SER A 2 -5.41 9.38 -16.45
CA SER A 2 -6.84 9.70 -16.35
C SER A 2 -7.38 9.10 -15.06
N PRO A 3 -8.27 9.79 -14.32
CA PRO A 3 -8.92 9.19 -13.17
C PRO A 3 -9.71 8.01 -13.73
N SER A 4 -9.17 6.80 -13.53
CA SER A 4 -9.88 5.56 -13.83
C SER A 4 -11.25 5.73 -13.20
N ILE A 5 -12.34 5.56 -13.99
CA ILE A 5 -13.73 5.63 -13.52
C ILE A 5 -13.88 4.50 -12.50
N ARG A 6 -13.39 4.76 -11.30
CA ARG A 6 -13.26 3.81 -10.22
C ARG A 6 -14.56 3.92 -9.49
N HIS A 7 -15.34 2.84 -9.48
CA HIS A 7 -16.55 2.79 -8.69
C HIS A 7 -16.27 3.31 -7.26
N PRO A 8 -16.99 4.35 -6.81
CA PRO A 8 -16.72 4.94 -5.50
C PRO A 8 -16.98 3.92 -4.38
N PRO A 9 -16.32 4.05 -3.21
CA PRO A 9 -16.46 3.07 -2.13
C PRO A 9 -17.92 2.84 -1.71
N SER A 10 -18.73 3.90 -1.68
CA SER A 10 -20.17 3.84 -1.38
C SER A 10 -20.94 2.98 -2.38
N PHE A 11 -20.65 3.12 -3.67
CA PHE A 11 -21.27 2.29 -4.72
C PHE A 11 -20.90 0.82 -4.54
N ARG A 12 -19.62 0.52 -4.27
CA ARG A 12 -19.16 -0.86 -4.04
C ARG A 12 -19.84 -1.48 -2.82
N ALA A 13 -19.91 -0.73 -1.71
CA ALA A 13 -20.56 -1.17 -0.49
C ALA A 13 -22.06 -1.44 -0.72
N ALA A 14 -22.75 -0.54 -1.43
CA ALA A 14 -24.16 -0.72 -1.78
C ALA A 14 -24.40 -1.94 -2.68
N ALA A 15 -23.52 -2.16 -3.67
CA ALA A 15 -23.60 -3.32 -4.55
C ALA A 15 -23.41 -4.64 -3.79
N VAL A 16 -22.40 -4.72 -2.91
CA VAL A 16 -22.17 -5.88 -2.04
C VAL A 16 -23.35 -6.11 -1.11
N ALA A 17 -23.86 -5.06 -0.45
CA ALA A 17 -25.01 -5.17 0.44
C ALA A 17 -26.26 -5.66 -0.31
N ARG A 18 -26.45 -5.27 -1.58
CA ARG A 18 -27.55 -5.77 -2.41
C ARG A 18 -27.37 -7.25 -2.75
N VAL A 19 -26.17 -7.72 -3.08
CA VAL A 19 -25.90 -9.15 -3.29
C VAL A 19 -26.19 -9.96 -2.03
N LEU A 20 -25.65 -9.53 -0.89
CA LEU A 20 -25.82 -10.26 0.37
C LEU A 20 -27.29 -10.40 0.77
N ARG A 21 -28.10 -9.36 0.51
CA ARG A 21 -29.54 -9.35 0.77
C ARG A 21 -30.32 -10.30 -0.16
N LEU A 22 -29.94 -10.36 -1.43
CA LEU A 22 -30.65 -11.16 -2.44
C LEU A 22 -30.17 -12.62 -2.51
N ARG A 23 -29.02 -12.93 -1.91
CA ARG A 23 -28.43 -14.27 -1.86
C ARG A 23 -29.42 -15.37 -1.43
N PRO A 24 -30.26 -15.21 -0.39
CA PRO A 24 -31.21 -16.25 0.03
C PRO A 24 -32.32 -16.53 -0.99
N SER A 25 -32.64 -15.55 -1.85
CA SER A 25 -33.72 -15.66 -2.83
C SER A 25 -33.26 -16.25 -4.17
N HIS A 26 -31.99 -16.65 -4.30
CA HIS A 26 -31.41 -17.13 -5.56
C HIS A 26 -30.82 -18.52 -5.39
N ALA A 27 -30.82 -19.32 -6.46
CA ALA A 27 -30.31 -20.70 -6.45
C ALA A 27 -28.82 -20.82 -6.06
N SER A 28 -28.04 -19.75 -6.19
CA SER A 28 -26.65 -19.69 -5.73
C SER A 28 -26.18 -18.25 -5.56
N GLU A 29 -25.08 -18.06 -4.82
CA GLU A 29 -24.40 -16.76 -4.72
C GLU A 29 -24.00 -16.24 -6.11
N SER A 30 -23.51 -17.11 -7.00
CA SER A 30 -23.18 -16.77 -8.38
C SER A 30 -24.38 -16.23 -9.15
N ALA A 31 -25.58 -16.77 -8.91
CA ALA A 31 -26.80 -16.28 -9.55
C ALA A 31 -27.18 -14.90 -9.01
N ALA A 32 -27.11 -14.68 -7.70
CA ALA A 32 -27.36 -13.37 -7.08
C ALA A 32 -26.36 -12.30 -7.58
N VAL A 33 -25.08 -12.63 -7.65
CA VAL A 33 -24.04 -11.75 -8.19
C VAL A 33 -24.34 -11.37 -9.63
N ARG A 34 -24.66 -12.33 -10.51
CA ARG A 34 -24.99 -12.03 -11.92
C ARG A 34 -26.21 -11.13 -12.07
N ALA A 35 -27.27 -11.39 -11.31
CA ALA A 35 -28.48 -10.58 -11.34
C ALA A 35 -28.22 -9.13 -10.91
N VAL A 36 -27.49 -8.93 -9.81
CA VAL A 36 -27.14 -7.58 -9.33
C VAL A 36 -26.17 -6.89 -10.29
N ALA A 37 -25.16 -7.59 -10.81
CA ALA A 37 -24.19 -7.03 -11.74
C ALA A 37 -24.85 -6.55 -13.04
N ALA A 38 -25.77 -7.36 -13.60
CA ALA A 38 -26.57 -6.98 -14.76
C ALA A 38 -27.43 -5.73 -14.47
N GLY A 39 -28.10 -5.68 -13.32
CA GLY A 39 -28.90 -4.51 -12.92
C GLY A 39 -28.11 -3.23 -12.66
N LEU A 40 -26.80 -3.35 -12.36
CA LEU A 40 -25.90 -2.21 -12.13
C LEU A 40 -25.03 -1.87 -13.34
N GLY A 41 -25.08 -2.67 -14.42
CA GLY A 41 -24.24 -2.48 -15.61
C GLY A 41 -22.74 -2.70 -15.35
N ILE A 42 -22.37 -3.56 -14.40
CA ILE A 42 -20.97 -3.86 -14.07
C ILE A 42 -20.62 -5.32 -14.37
N ASN A 43 -19.32 -5.60 -14.50
CA ASN A 43 -18.85 -6.97 -14.66
C ASN A 43 -19.14 -7.80 -13.39
N ALA A 44 -19.78 -8.95 -13.55
CA ALA A 44 -20.12 -9.87 -12.46
C ALA A 44 -18.89 -10.37 -11.69
N GLU A 45 -17.75 -10.55 -12.35
CA GLU A 45 -16.52 -10.99 -11.70
C GLU A 45 -15.91 -9.88 -10.83
N THR A 46 -16.04 -8.62 -11.26
CA THR A 46 -15.67 -7.47 -10.42
C THR A 46 -16.52 -7.44 -9.14
N LEU A 47 -17.84 -7.63 -9.27
CA LEU A 47 -18.73 -7.66 -8.11
C LEU A 47 -18.44 -8.85 -7.19
N ARG A 48 -18.15 -10.03 -7.76
CA ARG A 48 -17.76 -11.22 -6.99
C ARG A 48 -16.50 -10.96 -6.16
N GLY A 49 -15.50 -10.30 -6.74
CA GLY A 49 -14.29 -9.89 -6.03
C GLY A 49 -14.59 -8.99 -4.82
N TRP A 50 -15.50 -8.02 -4.97
CA TRP A 50 -15.91 -7.15 -3.85
C TRP A 50 -16.66 -7.91 -2.76
N VAL A 51 -17.56 -8.82 -3.13
CA VAL A 51 -18.29 -9.67 -2.17
C VAL A 51 -17.30 -10.53 -1.38
N ARG A 52 -16.35 -11.17 -2.06
CA ARG A 52 -15.31 -11.97 -1.42
C ARG A 52 -14.42 -11.15 -0.48
N GLN A 53 -14.01 -9.95 -0.88
CA GLN A 53 -13.23 -9.08 0.01
C GLN A 53 -14.05 -8.64 1.23
N ALA A 54 -15.34 -8.38 1.08
CA ALA A 54 -16.22 -8.06 2.21
C ALA A 54 -16.43 -9.26 3.16
N GLU A 55 -16.46 -10.49 2.64
CA GLU A 55 -16.44 -11.70 3.47
C GLU A 55 -15.13 -11.82 4.26
N ILE A 56 -13.99 -11.51 3.64
CA ILE A 56 -12.68 -11.49 4.31
C ILE A 56 -12.65 -10.40 5.39
N ASP A 57 -13.08 -9.19 5.05
CA ASP A 57 -13.08 -8.04 5.97
C ASP A 57 -14.03 -8.25 7.17
N SER A 58 -15.06 -9.08 7.01
CA SER A 58 -15.98 -9.49 8.09
C SER A 58 -15.54 -10.75 8.85
N GLY A 59 -14.42 -11.37 8.48
CA GLY A 59 -13.93 -12.61 9.10
C GLY A 59 -14.73 -13.87 8.72
N ARG A 60 -15.68 -13.77 7.79
CA ARG A 60 -16.44 -14.93 7.28
C ARG A 60 -15.63 -15.82 6.34
N ARG A 61 -14.50 -15.30 5.85
CA ARG A 61 -13.58 -16.02 4.98
C ARG A 61 -12.15 -15.67 5.34
N GLU A 62 -11.27 -16.66 5.30
CA GLU A 62 -9.85 -16.42 5.46
C GLU A 62 -9.28 -15.59 4.30
N GLY A 63 -8.38 -14.67 4.64
CA GLY A 63 -7.67 -13.86 3.67
C GLY A 63 -7.12 -12.56 4.26
N LEU A 64 -6.40 -11.81 3.43
CA LEU A 64 -5.87 -10.51 3.83
C LEU A 64 -6.98 -9.44 3.79
N THR A 65 -7.29 -8.88 4.94
CA THR A 65 -8.27 -7.80 5.05
C THR A 65 -7.79 -6.54 4.35
N THR A 66 -8.72 -5.68 3.94
CA THR A 66 -8.42 -4.39 3.33
C THR A 66 -7.60 -3.51 4.27
N ALA A 67 -7.92 -3.52 5.58
CA ALA A 67 -7.17 -2.80 6.60
C ALA A 67 -5.72 -3.32 6.73
N ALA A 68 -5.53 -4.64 6.81
CA ALA A 68 -4.19 -5.23 6.88
C ALA A 68 -3.35 -4.90 5.63
N ARG A 69 -3.98 -4.89 4.44
CA ARG A 69 -3.32 -4.50 3.19
C ARG A 69 -2.88 -3.04 3.21
N GLN A 70 -3.71 -2.14 3.74
CA GLN A 70 -3.37 -0.72 3.86
C GLN A 70 -2.22 -0.51 4.83
N GLU A 71 -2.23 -1.20 5.96
CA GLU A 71 -1.16 -1.10 6.95
C GLU A 71 0.17 -1.64 6.41
N LEU A 72 0.14 -2.79 5.74
CA LEU A 72 1.34 -3.33 5.06
C LEU A 72 1.91 -2.35 4.03
N PHE A 73 1.04 -1.65 3.30
CA PHE A 73 1.49 -0.62 2.36
C PHE A 73 2.14 0.56 3.07
N ARG A 74 1.49 1.08 4.12
CA ARG A 74 2.02 2.16 4.95
C ARG A 74 3.39 1.82 5.50
N LEU A 75 3.51 0.66 6.15
CA LEU A 75 4.77 0.20 6.74
C LEU A 75 5.88 0.03 5.71
N ARG A 76 5.56 -0.45 4.49
CA ARG A 76 6.54 -0.55 3.39
C ARG A 76 7.05 0.82 2.95
N VAL A 77 6.17 1.81 2.88
CA VAL A 77 6.55 3.19 2.56
C VAL A 77 7.41 3.79 3.67
N GLU A 78 7.02 3.62 4.92
CA GLU A 78 7.79 4.11 6.07
C GLU A 78 9.18 3.46 6.13
N LEU A 79 9.28 2.14 5.92
CA LEU A 79 10.56 1.43 5.86
C LEU A 79 11.45 1.94 4.73
N ALA A 80 10.89 2.16 3.54
CA ALA A 80 11.64 2.71 2.41
C ALA A 80 12.16 4.12 2.70
N ASN A 81 11.35 4.96 3.35
CA ASN A 81 11.76 6.31 3.76
C ASN A 81 12.86 6.28 4.83
N ALA A 82 12.72 5.41 5.84
CA ALA A 82 13.71 5.23 6.89
C ALA A 82 15.06 4.78 6.32
N ARG A 83 15.05 3.83 5.36
CA ARG A 83 16.27 3.38 4.67
C ARG A 83 16.96 4.52 3.91
N ARG A 84 16.20 5.32 3.17
CA ARG A 84 16.74 6.49 2.45
C ARG A 84 17.32 7.53 3.41
N ALA A 85 16.72 7.72 4.58
CA ALA A 85 17.23 8.64 5.60
C ALA A 85 18.56 8.13 6.18
N LEU A 86 18.65 6.83 6.49
CA LEU A 86 19.87 6.20 6.96
C LEU A 86 21.00 6.33 5.93
N GLU A 87 20.73 6.04 4.65
CA GLU A 87 21.71 6.17 3.57
C GLU A 87 22.30 7.59 3.49
N LYS A 88 21.45 8.62 3.58
CA LYS A 88 21.89 10.02 3.60
C LYS A 88 22.75 10.35 4.82
N ALA A 89 22.36 9.88 6.00
CA ALA A 89 23.11 10.14 7.24
C ALA A 89 24.49 9.47 7.21
N THR A 90 24.55 8.23 6.73
CA THR A 90 25.83 7.51 6.54
C THR A 90 26.72 8.23 5.53
N ALA A 91 26.17 8.67 4.39
CA ALA A 91 26.93 9.42 3.39
C ALA A 91 27.50 10.73 3.96
N ALA A 92 26.71 11.49 4.72
CA ALA A 92 27.16 12.71 5.38
C ALA A 92 28.27 12.45 6.42
N THR A 93 28.15 11.35 7.17
CA THR A 93 29.17 10.92 8.14
C THR A 93 30.47 10.53 7.44
N THR A 94 30.41 9.78 6.34
CA THR A 94 31.58 9.43 5.51
C THR A 94 32.25 10.69 4.96
N GLN A 95 31.46 11.64 4.44
CA GLN A 95 31.99 12.92 3.95
C GLN A 95 32.73 13.68 5.05
N LEU A 96 32.15 13.80 6.24
CA LEU A 96 32.79 14.46 7.39
C LEU A 96 34.10 13.77 7.82
N ALA A 97 34.14 12.44 7.78
CA ALA A 97 35.36 11.69 8.08
C ALA A 97 36.48 11.94 7.04
N THR A 98 36.11 12.14 5.77
CA THR A 98 37.07 12.43 4.68
C THR A 98 37.52 13.88 4.60
N THR A 99 36.75 14.84 5.13
CA THR A 99 37.06 16.29 5.05
C THR A 99 37.70 16.88 6.30
N ARG A 100 38.05 16.07 7.30
CA ARG A 100 38.83 16.52 8.47
C ARG A 100 40.23 17.00 7.99
N PRO A 101 40.63 18.26 8.21
CA PRO A 101 41.94 18.75 7.75
C PRO A 101 43.06 18.01 8.49
N GLN A 102 43.98 17.44 7.72
CA GLN A 102 45.31 17.04 8.20
C GLN A 102 46.11 18.34 8.35
N ASP A 103 45.91 19.07 9.45
CA ASP A 103 46.70 20.26 9.74
C ASP A 103 47.83 19.91 10.71
N GLY A 104 49.07 20.19 10.27
CA GLY A 104 50.17 20.49 11.18
C GLY A 104 51.20 19.39 11.46
N THR A 105 51.99 18.99 10.46
CA THR A 105 53.44 18.78 10.66
C THR A 105 54.20 19.31 9.44
N GLN A 106 54.11 20.62 9.20
CA GLN A 106 55.10 21.30 8.37
C GLN A 106 56.35 21.46 9.25
N GLY A 107 57.39 20.71 8.90
CA GLY A 107 58.67 20.73 9.57
C GLY A 107 59.19 22.16 9.67
N VAL A 108 59.50 22.59 10.89
CA VAL A 108 60.29 23.79 11.12
C VAL A 108 61.70 23.51 10.61
N ASP A 109 61.98 23.93 9.37
CA ASP A 109 63.34 24.15 8.87
C ASP A 109 63.94 25.33 9.66
N GLY A 110 64.35 25.02 10.90
CA GLY A 110 65.14 25.88 11.75
C GLY A 110 66.60 25.79 11.33
N ALA A 111 66.98 26.66 10.40
CA ALA A 111 68.36 26.99 10.11
C ALA A 111 69.09 27.38 11.42
N TYR A 112 70.01 26.54 11.88
CA TYR A 112 71.09 26.95 12.77
C TYR A 112 72.32 27.20 11.91
N SER A 113 72.60 28.49 11.67
CA SER A 113 73.95 29.00 11.45
C SER A 113 74.62 29.25 12.79
#